data_AF-A0A261QGE8-F1
#
_entry.id   AF-A0A261QGE8-F1
#
_cell.length_a   1.000
_cell.length_b   1.000
_cell.length_c   1.000
_cell.angle_alpha   90.00
_cell.angle_beta   90.00
_cell.angle_gamma   90.00
#
_symmetry.space_group_name_H-M   'P 1'
#
loop_
_entity.id
_entity.type
_entity.pdbx_description
1 polymer ?
#
loop_
_entity_poly.entity_id
_entity_poly.type
_entity_poly.pdbx_seq_one_letter_code
_entity_poly.pdbx_strand_id
1 'polypeptide(L)' 'MVRFIALLILVIPGFLAGLGIKLMRDMLFGISHPLFPFLWLQFIVGLLLFIGGLSFIAGFILRRDRKNNKVQDRFKKS' A
#
# COMPACT_ATOMS: atom_id res chain seq x y z
N MET A 1 23.51 -4.99 6.45
CA MET A 1 22.47 -5.20 7.48
C MET A 1 21.29 -4.23 7.38
N VAL A 2 21.48 -2.90 7.37
CA VAL A 2 20.36 -1.91 7.33
C VAL A 2 19.43 -2.03 6.10
N ARG A 3 19.94 -2.49 4.95
CA ARG A 3 19.14 -2.65 3.71
C ARG A 3 18.04 -3.72 3.82
N PHE A 4 18.25 -4.77 4.62
CA PHE A 4 17.26 -5.84 4.83
C PHE A 4 16.09 -5.38 5.70
N ILE A 5 16.38 -4.59 6.74
CA ILE A 5 15.36 -4.01 7.62
C ILE A 5 14.44 -3.07 6.82
N ALA A 6 15.02 -2.30 5.90
CA ALA A 6 14.25 -1.41 5.03
C ALA A 6 13.32 -2.17 4.07
N LEU A 7 13.69 -3.37 3.63
CA LEU A 7 12.82 -4.25 2.84
C LEU A 7 11.72 -4.87 3.71
N LEU A 8 12.06 -5.33 4.92
CA LEU A 8 11.09 -5.85 5.90
C LEU A 8 10.00 -4.82 6.25
N ILE A 9 10.37 -3.55 6.42
CA ILE A 9 9.43 -2.45 6.65
C ILE A 9 8.50 -2.25 5.44
N LEU A 10 8.93 -2.60 4.23
CA LEU A 10 8.15 -2.48 2.99
C LEU A 10 7.19 -3.67 2.77
N VAL A 11 7.47 -4.81 3.41
CA VAL A 11 6.62 -6.01 3.34
C VAL A 11 5.28 -5.77 4.04
N ILE A 12 5.28 -5.07 5.18
CA ILE A 12 4.07 -4.76 5.95
C ILE A 12 3.01 -4.00 5.11
N PRO A 13 3.32 -2.83 4.50
CA PRO A 13 2.37 -2.10 3.67
C PRO A 13 2.03 -2.86 2.38
N GLY A 14 2.96 -3.66 1.84
CA GLY A 14 2.68 -4.55 0.70
C GLY A 14 1.66 -5.64 1.04
N PHE A 15 1.77 -6.24 2.22
CA PHE A 15 0.81 -7.21 2.72
C PHE A 15 -0.55 -6.57 2.98
N LEU A 16 -0.59 -5.38 3.59
CA LEU A 16 -1.82 -4.61 3.79
C LEU A 16 -2.49 -4.27 2.46
N ALA A 17 -1.72 -3.90 1.43
CA ALA A 17 -2.26 -3.66 0.09
C ALA A 17 -2.86 -4.94 -0.52
N GLY A 18 -2.19 -6.09 -0.36
CA GLY A 18 -2.71 -7.39 -0.79
C GLY A 18 -4.00 -7.79 -0.06
N LEU A 19 -4.09 -7.54 1.25
CA LEU A 19 -5.32 -7.74 2.02
C LEU A 19 -6.45 -6.82 1.53
N GLY A 20 -6.13 -5.56 1.20
CA GLY A 20 -7.08 -4.62 0.60
C GLY A 20 -7.66 -5.14 -0.71
N ILE A 21 -6.82 -5.67 -1.60
CA ILE A 21 -7.26 -6.30 -2.87
C ILE A 21 -8.16 -7.50 -2.60
N LYS A 22 -7.81 -8.34 -1.62
CA LYS A 22 -8.63 -9.49 -1.25
C LYS A 22 -10.03 -9.06 -0.80
N LEU A 23 -10.13 -8.04 0.05
CA LEU A 23 -11.41 -7.47 0.51
C LEU A 23 -12.25 -6.89 -0.62
N MET A 24 -11.62 -6.18 -1.56
CA MET A 24 -12.28 -5.63 -2.76
C MET A 24 -12.80 -6.75 -3.67
N ARG A 25 -12.00 -7.81 -3.86
CA ARG A 25 -12.39 -8.99 -4.64
C ARG A 25 -13.57 -9.70 -3.99
N ASP A 26 -13.52 -9.93 -2.68
CA ASP A 26 -14.57 -10.66 -1.96
C ASP A 26 -15.93 -9.93 -2.04
N MET A 27 -15.91 -8.59 -2.11
CA MET A 27 -17.11 -7.78 -2.38
C MET A 27 -17.68 -8.01 -3.78
N LEU A 28 -16.83 -8.10 -4.82
CA LEU A 28 -17.28 -8.37 -6.20
C LEU A 28 -17.96 -9.74 -6.34
N PHE A 29 -17.58 -10.71 -5.52
CA PHE A 29 -18.21 -12.04 -5.46
C PHE A 29 -19.39 -12.13 -4.49
N GLY A 30 -19.78 -11.02 -3.84
CA GLY A 30 -20.89 -11.02 -2.88
C GLY A 30 -20.57 -11.70 -1.54
N ILE A 31 -19.29 -11.97 -1.26
CA ILE A 31 -18.85 -12.66 -0.05
C ILE A 31 -18.69 -11.64 1.07
N SER A 32 -19.68 -11.60 1.97
CA SER A 32 -19.64 -10.76 3.16
C SER A 32 -18.80 -11.42 4.25
N HIS A 33 -17.77 -10.70 4.72
CA HIS A 33 -17.07 -11.10 5.92
C HIS A 33 -17.91 -10.73 7.16
N PRO A 34 -17.97 -11.57 8.21
CA PRO A 34 -18.74 -11.26 9.43
C PRO A 34 -18.28 -10.00 10.17
N LEU A 35 -17.09 -9.49 9.84
CA LEU A 35 -16.55 -8.23 10.34
C LEU A 35 -17.19 -6.99 9.69
N PHE A 36 -17.87 -7.13 8.55
CA PHE A 36 -18.45 -6.02 7.79
C PHE A 36 -19.95 -6.20 7.59
N PRO A 37 -20.79 -5.28 8.12
CA PRO A 37 -22.24 -5.36 7.95
C PRO A 37 -22.70 -5.00 6.52
N PHE A 38 -21.86 -4.31 5.74
CA PHE A 38 -22.20 -3.89 4.38
C PHE A 38 -21.05 -4.15 3.39
N LEU A 39 -21.39 -4.65 2.20
CA LEU A 39 -20.42 -4.94 1.14
C LEU A 39 -19.69 -3.68 0.64
N TRP A 40 -20.40 -2.57 0.49
CA TRP A 40 -19.79 -1.30 0.05
C TRP A 40 -18.77 -0.78 1.07
N LEU A 41 -19.00 -1.01 2.36
CA LEU A 41 -18.07 -0.65 3.44
C LEU A 41 -16.81 -1.52 3.37
N GLN A 42 -16.96 -2.83 3.15
CA GLN A 42 -15.84 -3.75 2.91
C GLN A 42 -14.97 -3.30 1.73
N PHE A 43 -15.60 -2.82 0.65
CA PHE A 43 -14.87 -2.26 -0.50
C PHE A 43 -14.11 -0.99 -0.14
N ILE A 44 -14.73 -0.02 0.53
CA ILE A 44 -14.06 1.23 0.93
C ILE A 44 -12.87 0.96 1.85
N VAL A 45 -13.02 0.06 2.81
CA VAL A 45 -11.94 -0.33 3.72
C VAL A 45 -10.81 -1.03 2.93
N GLY A 46 -11.15 -1.93 2.02
CA GLY A 46 -10.18 -2.56 1.13
C GLY A 46 -9.43 -1.56 0.24
N LEU A 47 -10.14 -0.58 -0.30
CA LEU A 47 -9.59 0.50 -1.12
C LEU A 47 -8.65 1.42 -0.31
N LEU A 48 -9.04 1.79 0.91
CA LEU A 48 -8.19 2.58 1.80
C LEU A 48 -6.91 1.83 2.20
N LEU A 49 -7.01 0.54 2.50
CA LEU A 49 -5.85 -0.30 2.78
C LEU A 49 -4.93 -0.43 1.58
N PHE A 50 -5.49 -0.56 0.37
CA PHE A 50 -4.74 -0.62 -0.87
C PHE A 50 -4.02 0.71 -1.17
N ILE A 51 -4.74 1.83 -1.16
CA ILE A 51 -4.18 3.16 -1.42
C ILE A 51 -3.15 3.52 -0.33
N GLY A 52 -3.44 3.20 0.94
CA GLY A 52 -2.52 3.41 2.05
C GLY A 52 -1.23 2.61 1.88
N GLY A 53 -1.32 1.31 1.57
CA GLY A 53 -0.15 0.48 1.31
C GLY A 53 0.64 0.95 0.09
N LEU A 54 -0.03 1.28 -1.00
CA LEU A 54 0.59 1.75 -2.24
C LEU A 54 1.29 3.10 -2.07
N SER A 55 0.63 4.06 -1.42
CA SER A 55 1.19 5.40 -1.15
C SER A 55 2.40 5.34 -0.21
N PHE A 56 2.38 4.44 0.78
CA PHE A 56 3.54 4.22 1.65
C PHE A 56 4.72 3.65 0.89
N ILE A 57 4.50 2.64 0.03
CA ILE A 57 5.53 2.05 -0.82
C ILE A 57 6.10 3.11 -1.78
N ALA A 58 5.23 3.85 -2.47
CA ALA A 58 5.63 4.91 -3.40
C ALA A 58 6.42 6.02 -2.69
N GLY A 59 5.97 6.46 -1.52
CA GLY A 59 6.65 7.47 -0.71
C GLY A 59 8.03 7.00 -0.23
N PHE A 60 8.15 5.74 0.19
CA PHE A 60 9.43 5.16 0.57
C PHE A 60 10.41 5.07 -0.61
N ILE A 61 9.94 4.60 -1.78
CA ILE A 61 10.75 4.54 -3.01
C ILE A 61 11.24 5.93 -3.39
N LEU A 62 10.35 6.93 -3.40
CA LEU A 62 10.69 8.31 -3.73
C LEU A 62 11.73 8.90 -2.76
N ARG A 63 11.58 8.67 -1.45
CA ARG A 63 12.57 9.10 -0.45
C ARG A 63 13.91 8.42 -0.65
N ARG A 64 13.91 7.13 -0.99
CA ARG A 64 15.13 6.34 -1.24
C ARG A 64 15.86 6.82 -2.49
N ASP A 65 15.16 7.02 -3.60
CA ASP A 65 15.77 7.46 -4.86
C ASP A 65 16.24 8.91 -4.82
N ARG A 66 15.55 9.77 -4.06
CA ARG A 66 16.03 11.13 -3.78
C ARG A 66 17.41 11.13 -3.12
N LYS A 67 17.68 10.21 -2.20
CA LYS A 67 18.98 10.12 -1.53
C LYS A 67 20.11 9.64 -2.46
N ASN A 68 19.79 8.93 -3.54
CA ASN A 68 20.77 8.40 -4.49
C ASN A 68 20.92 9.26 -5.76
N ASN A 69 20.34 10.48 -5.80
CA ASN A 69 20.36 11.39 -6.95
C ASN A 69 19.87 10.76 -8.28
N LYS A 70 19.06 9.69 -8.22
CA LYS A 70 18.50 9.01 -9.41
C LYS A 70 17.08 9.47 -9.77
N VAL A 71 16.58 10.51 -9.12
CA VAL A 71 15.29 11.13 -9.40
C VAL A 71 15.40 12.16 -10.52
N GLN A 72 14.37 12.26 -11.37
CA GLN A 72 14.21 13.35 -12.34
C GLN A 72 14.37 14.72 -11.66
N ASP A 73 14.87 15.72 -12.39
CA ASP A 73 15.16 17.06 -11.84
C ASP A 73 13.94 17.72 -11.18
N ARG A 74 12.71 17.37 -11.60
CA ARG A 74 11.46 17.84 -10.96
C ARG A 74 11.27 17.37 -9.50
N PHE A 75 11.97 16.33 -9.07
CA PHE A 75 11.86 15.76 -7.73
C PHE A 75 13.13 15.98 -6.88
N LYS A 76 14.18 16.59 -7.44
CA LYS A 76 15.31 17.09 -6.67
C LYS A 76 14.82 18.27 -5.83
N LYS A 77 15.05 18.21 -4.52
CA LYS A 77 14.80 19.37 -3.66
C LYS A 77 15.84 20.41 -4.06
N SER A 78 15.39 21.60 -4.50
CA SER A 78 16.26 22.75 -4.72
C SER A 78 16.99 23.14 -3.44
#